data_AF-V9F070-F1
#
_entry.id   AF-V9F070-F1
#
_cell.length_a   1.000
_cell.length_b   1.000
_cell.length_c   1.000
_cell.angle_alpha   90.00
_cell.angle_beta   90.00
_cell.angle_gamma   90.00
#
_symmetry.space_group_name_H-M   'P 1'
#
loop_
_entity.id
_entity.type
_entity.pdbx_description
1 polymer ?
#
loop_
_entity_poly.entity_id
_entity_poly.type
_entity_poly.pdbx_seq_one_letter_code
_entity_poly.pdbx_strand_id
1 'polypeptide(L)'
;MNPCDPDSTPFFCFDWVDDHVLAELDVGNRLETCECALRLAMTAVLGPRDINENKFTAWSTQLVALGLEWDSSAMTVSMPYLKIQKAL
;
A
#
# COMPACT_ATOMS: atom_id res chain seq x y z
N MET A 1 12.37 11.11 -5.41
CA MET A 1 11.73 11.41 -6.71
C MET A 1 12.76 12.05 -7.62
N ASN A 2 12.99 11.48 -8.80
CA ASN A 2 13.83 12.08 -9.82
C ASN A 2 12.97 13.06 -10.64
N PRO A 3 13.21 14.38 -10.61
CA PRO A 3 12.42 15.36 -11.36
C PRO A 3 12.59 15.26 -12.88
N CYS A 4 13.58 14.49 -13.35
CA CYS A 4 13.80 14.20 -14.76
C CYS A 4 13.19 12.85 -15.20
N ASP A 5 12.46 12.16 -14.32
CA ASP A 5 11.76 10.93 -14.66
C ASP A 5 10.64 11.22 -15.67
N PRO A 6 10.61 10.56 -16.85
CA PRO A 6 9.53 10.76 -17.82
C PRO A 6 8.20 10.12 -17.37
N ASP A 7 8.20 9.28 -16.34
CA ASP A 7 6.98 8.66 -15.83
C ASP A 7 6.04 9.71 -15.21
N SER A 8 4.87 9.86 -15.83
CA SER A 8 3.79 10.76 -15.40
C SER A 8 2.55 9.99 -14.95
N THR A 9 2.66 8.67 -14.82
CA THR A 9 1.55 7.81 -14.42
C THR A 9 1.26 8.04 -12.94
N PRO A 10 0.03 8.45 -12.57
CA PRO A 10 -0.32 8.68 -11.17
C PRO A 10 -0.24 7.38 -10.36
N PHE A 11 0.04 7.52 -9.07
CA PHE A 11 -0.02 6.38 -8.17
C PHE A 11 -1.45 6.07 -7.76
N PHE A 12 -1.76 4.80 -7.60
CA PHE A 12 -3.01 4.35 -6.98
C PHE A 12 -2.81 4.15 -5.47
N CYS A 13 -3.69 4.76 -4.69
CA CYS A 13 -3.71 4.65 -3.23
C CYS A 13 -5.16 4.43 -2.78
N PHE A 14 -5.38 3.44 -1.92
CA PHE A 14 -6.66 3.20 -1.28
C PHE A 14 -6.53 3.53 0.21
N ASP A 15 -7.33 4.47 0.68
CA ASP A 15 -7.28 4.94 2.05
C ASP A 15 -8.58 4.60 2.78
N TRP A 16 -8.46 4.08 3.99
CA TRP A 16 -9.58 3.87 4.91
C TRP A 16 -9.23 4.41 6.29
N VAL A 17 -9.77 5.57 6.63
CA VAL A 17 -9.50 6.28 7.89
C VAL A 17 -7.99 6.53 8.07
N ASP A 18 -7.29 5.69 8.82
CA ASP A 18 -5.83 5.77 9.05
C ASP A 18 -5.04 4.71 8.26
N ASP A 19 -5.71 3.71 7.70
CA ASP A 19 -5.08 2.66 6.92
C ASP A 19 -4.86 3.11 5.47
N HIS A 20 -3.62 3.03 4.99
CA HIS A 20 -3.24 3.33 3.61
C HIS A 20 -2.77 2.04 2.94
N VAL A 21 -3.39 1.68 1.82
CA VAL A 21 -3.07 0.49 1.03
C VAL A 21 -2.56 0.93 -0.33
N LEU A 22 -1.30 0.61 -0.61
CA LEU A 22 -0.66 0.90 -1.89
C LEU A 22 -0.70 -0.34 -2.78
N ALA A 23 -1.06 -0.14 -4.05
CA ALA A 23 -1.03 -1.18 -5.07
C ALA A 23 -0.44 -0.60 -6.36
N GLU A 24 0.70 -1.13 -6.78
CA GLU A 24 1.47 -0.61 -7.91
C GLU A 24 2.09 -1.73 -8.73
N LEU A 25 2.43 -1.41 -9.98
CA LEU A 25 3.20 -2.30 -10.84
C LEU A 25 4.69 -2.24 -10.46
N ASP A 26 5.33 -3.41 -10.39
CA ASP A 26 6.77 -3.53 -10.16
C ASP A 26 7.55 -3.24 -11.45
N VAL A 27 7.63 -1.95 -11.78
CA VAL A 27 8.32 -1.43 -12.96
C VAL A 27 9.26 -0.31 -12.54
N GLY A 28 10.56 -0.49 -12.82
CA GLY A 28 11.58 0.51 -12.49
C GLY A 28 11.62 0.81 -10.99
N ASN A 29 11.47 2.08 -10.64
CA ASN A 29 11.49 2.59 -9.26
C ASN A 29 10.07 2.93 -8.74
N ARG A 30 9.00 2.44 -9.39
CA ARG A 30 7.63 2.85 -9.07
C ARG A 30 7.21 2.47 -7.65
N LEU A 31 7.54 1.26 -7.19
CA LEU A 31 7.22 0.83 -5.82
C LEU A 31 7.88 1.76 -4.78
N GLU A 32 9.18 2.00 -4.93
CA GLU A 32 9.95 2.88 -4.05
C GLU A 32 9.44 4.33 -4.09
N THR A 33 9.07 4.82 -5.27
CA THR A 33 8.59 6.19 -5.45
C THR A 33 7.19 6.36 -4.86
N CYS A 34 6.32 5.36 -4.99
CA CYS A 34 5.00 5.33 -4.38
C CYS A 34 5.09 5.33 -2.84
N GLU A 35 5.95 4.48 -2.27
CA GLU A 35 6.20 4.44 -0.83
C GLU A 35 6.78 5.76 -0.31
N CYS A 36 7.73 6.35 -1.05
CA CYS A 36 8.31 7.65 -0.72
C CYS A 36 7.27 8.78 -0.78
N ALA A 37 6.39 8.77 -1.78
CA ALA A 37 5.31 9.74 -1.91
C ALA A 37 4.36 9.69 -0.70
N LEU A 38 3.95 8.49 -0.27
CA LEU A 38 3.12 8.32 0.93
C LEU A 38 3.82 8.85 2.18
N ARG A 39 5.09 8.48 2.41
CA ARG A 39 5.85 8.96 3.58
C ARG A 39 5.99 10.49 3.59
N LEU A 40 6.22 11.11 2.42
CA LEU A 40 6.29 12.56 2.30
C LEU A 40 4.94 13.21 2.61
N ALA A 41 3.83 12.65 2.10
CA ALA A 41 2.49 13.14 2.40
C ALA A 41 2.18 13.05 3.91
N MET A 42 2.43 11.90 4.53
CA MET A 42 2.27 11.71 5.98
C MET A 42 3.13 12.68 6.79
N THR A 43 4.40 12.86 6.41
CA THR A 43 5.31 13.80 7.07
C THR A 43 4.83 15.24 6.96
N ALA A 44 4.27 15.63 5.81
CA ALA A 44 3.77 16.98 5.59
C ALA A 44 2.48 17.28 6.36
N VAL A 45 1.61 16.27 6.52
CA VAL A 45 0.29 16.44 7.15
C VAL A 45 0.33 16.23 8.67
N LEU A 46 1.00 15.16 9.12
CA LEU A 46 1.03 14.76 10.54
C LEU A 46 2.31 15.25 11.22
N GLY A 47 3.44 15.09 10.52
CA GLY A 47 4.76 15.42 11.03
C GLY A 47 5.71 14.23 10.96
N PRO A 48 7.02 14.45 11.07
CA PRO A 48 8.03 13.40 10.91
C PRO A 48 8.03 12.35 12.04
N ARG A 49 7.32 12.58 13.14
CA ARG A 49 7.27 11.68 14.30
C ARG A 49 6.08 10.72 14.27
N ASP A 50 5.14 10.92 13.35
CA ASP A 50 3.89 10.17 13.28
C ASP A 50 3.97 8.96 12.33
N ILE A 51 5.09 8.78 11.65
CA ILE A 51 5.36 7.58 10.86
C ILE A 51 5.72 6.42 11.80
N ASN A 52 4.87 5.41 11.85
CA ASN A 52 5.12 4.17 12.60
C ASN A 52 5.67 3.10 11.65
N GLU A 53 7.00 2.99 11.56
CA GLU A 53 7.67 2.01 10.70
C GLU A 53 7.27 0.55 11.00
N ASN A 54 6.83 0.24 12.22
CA ASN A 54 6.38 -1.12 12.56
C ASN A 54 5.04 -1.51 11.90
N LYS A 55 4.28 -0.54 11.39
CA LYS A 55 3.02 -0.78 10.67
C LYS A 55 3.21 -0.93 9.16
N PHE A 56 4.39 -0.57 8.63
CA PHE A 56 4.66 -0.74 7.20
C PHE A 56 4.96 -2.21 6.89
N THR A 57 4.38 -2.69 5.79
CA THR A 57 4.63 -4.02 5.26
C THR A 57 5.52 -3.93 4.03
N ALA A 58 6.37 -4.93 3.82
CA ALA A 58 7.09 -5.07 2.57
C ALA A 58 6.12 -5.28 1.39
N TRP A 59 6.55 -4.86 0.20
CA TRP A 59 5.84 -5.14 -1.05
C TRP A 59 5.70 -6.65 -1.28
N SER A 60 4.52 -7.08 -1.70
CA SER A 60 4.20 -8.46 -2.00
C SER A 60 3.04 -8.53 -2.98
N THR A 61 2.98 -9.58 -3.80
CA THR A 61 1.81 -9.86 -4.64
C THR A 61 0.64 -10.41 -3.82
N GLN A 62 0.91 -10.92 -2.62
CA GLN A 62 -0.09 -11.40 -1.67
C GLN A 62 0.08 -10.69 -0.33
N LEU A 63 -0.99 -10.04 0.15
CA LEU A 63 -0.95 -9.26 1.39
C LEU A 63 -2.31 -9.33 2.10
N VAL A 64 -2.29 -9.28 3.44
CA VAL A 64 -3.50 -9.00 4.22
C VAL A 64 -3.53 -7.52 4.59
N ALA A 65 -4.49 -6.79 4.03
CA ALA A 65 -4.75 -5.39 4.35
C ALA A 65 -6.25 -5.18 4.58
N LEU A 66 -6.60 -4.31 5.54
CA LEU A 66 -7.99 -4.08 5.97
C LEU A 66 -8.72 -5.37 6.41
N GLY A 67 -7.94 -6.36 6.82
CA GLY A 67 -8.45 -7.68 7.17
C GLY A 67 -9.04 -8.47 6.01
N LEU A 68 -8.68 -8.13 4.77
CA LEU A 68 -8.94 -8.87 3.53
C LEU A 68 -7.64 -9.44 2.98
N GLU A 69 -7.72 -10.58 2.31
CA GLU A 69 -6.62 -11.17 1.56
C GLU A 69 -6.62 -10.59 0.14
N TRP A 70 -5.52 -9.94 -0.23
CA TRP A 70 -5.28 -9.37 -1.55
C TRP A 70 -4.31 -10.27 -2.31
N ASP A 71 -4.65 -10.63 -3.54
CA ASP A 71 -3.77 -11.33 -4.47
C ASP A 71 -3.78 -10.61 -5.82
N SER A 72 -2.69 -9.90 -6.12
CA SER A 72 -2.54 -9.13 -7.36
C SER A 72 -2.22 -10.01 -8.57
N SER A 73 -1.69 -11.22 -8.37
CA SER A 73 -1.43 -12.17 -9.45
C SER A 73 -2.72 -12.84 -9.93
N ALA A 74 -3.61 -13.19 -9.00
CA ALA A 74 -4.93 -13.72 -9.30
C ALA A 74 -5.97 -12.62 -9.59
N MET A 75 -5.65 -11.35 -9.31
CA MET A 75 -6.56 -10.21 -9.37
C MET A 75 -7.81 -10.40 -8.49
N THR A 76 -7.60 -10.84 -7.25
CA THR A 76 -8.70 -11.11 -6.30
C THR A 76 -8.51 -10.41 -4.97
N VAL A 77 -9.64 -10.10 -4.32
CA VAL A 77 -9.73 -9.67 -2.93
C VAL A 77 -10.77 -10.53 -2.25
N SER A 78 -10.42 -11.16 -1.13
CA SER A 78 -11.28 -12.15 -0.48
C SER A 78 -11.26 -12.06 1.04
N MET A 79 -12.27 -12.66 1.67
CA MET A 79 -12.32 -12.80 3.13
C MET A 79 -11.37 -13.91 3.58
N PRO A 80 -10.50 -13.65 4.59
CA PRO A 80 -9.65 -14.69 5.15
C PRO A 80 -10.46 -15.89 5.63
N TYR A 81 -10.01 -17.10 5.30
CA TYR A 81 -10.74 -18.34 5.61
C TYR A 81 -11.10 -18.46 7.09
N LEU A 82 -10.19 -18.07 7.99
CA LEU A 82 -10.42 -18.08 9.44
C LEU A 82 -11.58 -17.16 9.88
N LYS A 83 -11.81 -16.05 9.17
CA LYS A 83 -12.96 -15.17 9.44
C LYS A 83 -14.26 -15.79 8.94
N ILE A 84 -14.23 -16.50 7.81
CA ILE A 84 -15.39 -17.25 7.30
C ILE A 84 -15.78 -18.35 8.29
N GLN A 85 -14.80 -19.11 8.79
CA GLN A 85 -15.04 -20.18 9.77
C GLN A 85 -15.69 -19.68 11.07
N LYS A 86 -15.37 -18.47 11.53
CA LYS A 86 -16.00 -17.87 12.72
C LYS A 86 -17.45 -17.43 12.50
N ALA A 87 -17.85 -17.23 11.25
CA ALA A 87 -19.19 -16.78 10.90
C ALA A 87 -20.16 -17.95 10.63
N LEU A 88 -19.64 -19.18 10.54
CA LEU A 88 -20.39 -20.43 10.45
C LEU A 88 -20.65 -21.00 11.85
#